data_AF-A0A535WRV3-F1
#
_entry.id   AF-A0A535WRV3-F1
#
_cell.length_a   1.000
_cell.length_b   1.000
_cell.length_c   1.000
_cell.angle_alpha   90.00
_cell.angle_beta   90.00
_cell.angle_gamma   90.00
#
_symmetry.space_group_name_H-M   'P 1'
#
loop_
_entity.id
_entity.type
_entity.pdbx_description
1 polymer ?
#
loop_
_entity_poly.entity_id
_entity_poly.type
_entity_poly.pdbx_seq_one_letter_code
_entity_poly.pdbx_strand_id
1 'polypeptide(L)'
;MTPRSDAEFEAERIGSPSRARRVDLRRTLYSFRHAGRGFAWALSSQANLRVHFVAAAVVLIAALVLRFSVIEFVALVLCFTVVVAAELFNTTLE
;
A
#
# COMPACT_ATOMS: atom_id res chain seq x y z
N MET A 1 17.87 16.87 -56.31
CA MET A 1 16.66 16.63 -55.50
C MET A 1 16.37 15.14 -55.56
N THR A 2 16.80 14.37 -54.55
CA THR A 2 16.30 13.02 -54.34
C THR A 2 15.26 13.12 -53.23
N PRO A 3 13.96 13.27 -53.55
CA PRO A 3 12.88 13.46 -52.56
C PRO A 3 12.61 12.21 -51.69
N ARG A 4 13.57 11.28 -51.62
CA ARG A 4 13.44 9.97 -51.00
C ARG A 4 14.22 9.86 -49.68
N SER A 5 15.32 10.61 -49.53
CA SER A 5 16.13 10.62 -48.29
C SER A 5 15.39 11.23 -47.11
N ASP A 6 14.56 12.24 -47.38
CA ASP A 6 13.93 13.05 -46.33
C ASP A 6 12.72 12.30 -45.74
N ALA A 7 12.01 11.54 -46.57
CA ALA A 7 10.91 10.66 -46.15
C ALA A 7 11.41 9.41 -45.40
N GLU A 8 12.56 8.86 -45.79
CA GLU A 8 13.21 7.75 -45.08
C GLU A 8 13.77 8.21 -43.71
N PHE A 9 14.22 9.48 -43.62
CA PHE A 9 14.66 10.09 -42.36
C PHE A 9 13.52 10.43 -41.39
N GLU A 10 12.33 10.81 -41.89
CA GLU A 10 11.14 11.02 -41.07
C GLU A 10 10.54 9.69 -40.56
N ALA A 11 10.63 8.61 -41.34
CA ALA A 11 10.15 7.29 -40.92
C ALA A 11 10.96 6.68 -39.76
N GLU A 12 12.27 6.93 -39.70
CA GLU A 12 13.17 6.49 -38.62
C GLU A 12 12.95 7.27 -37.30
N ARG A 13 12.49 8.53 -37.39
CA ARG A 13 12.19 9.40 -36.23
C ARG A 13 10.91 9.00 -35.50
N ILE A 14 9.99 8.29 -36.15
CA ILE A 14 8.75 7.81 -35.54
C ILE A 14 9.06 6.51 -34.80
N GLY A 15 9.60 6.68 -33.58
CA GLY A 15 9.84 5.60 -32.64
C GLY A 15 8.64 4.68 -32.51
N SER A 16 8.90 3.38 -32.65
CA SER A 16 7.94 2.28 -32.64
C SER A 16 6.90 2.38 -31.52
N PRO A 17 5.63 2.00 -31.77
CA PRO A 17 4.52 2.27 -30.88
C PRO A 17 4.68 1.53 -29.54
N SER A 18 4.40 2.28 -28.49
CA SER A 18 4.06 1.88 -27.12
C SER A 18 3.90 0.36 -26.92
N ARG A 19 4.90 -0.27 -26.27
CA ARG A 19 4.72 -1.57 -25.63
C ARG A 19 3.58 -1.44 -24.61
N ALA A 20 2.37 -1.83 -25.00
CA ALA A 20 1.27 -2.05 -24.08
C ALA A 20 1.73 -3.08 -23.06
N ARG A 21 2.08 -2.62 -21.85
CA ARG A 21 2.49 -3.45 -20.73
C ARG A 21 1.28 -4.30 -20.35
N ARG A 22 1.21 -5.53 -20.88
CA ARG A 22 0.26 -6.51 -20.35
C ARG A 22 0.59 -6.68 -18.87
N VAL A 23 -0.39 -6.47 -18.00
CA VAL A 23 -0.23 -6.74 -16.57
C VAL A 23 -0.06 -8.25 -16.45
N ASP A 24 1.18 -8.70 -16.31
CA ASP A 24 1.49 -10.10 -16.09
C ASP A 24 0.97 -10.50 -14.71
N LEU A 25 -0.24 -11.04 -14.66
CA LEU A 25 -0.91 -11.45 -13.43
C LEU A 25 -0.03 -12.38 -12.60
N ARG A 26 0.73 -13.27 -13.24
CA ARG A 26 1.70 -14.16 -12.57
C ARG A 26 2.82 -13.40 -11.88
N ARG A 27 3.34 -12.35 -12.52
CA ARG A 27 4.41 -11.50 -11.97
C ARG A 27 3.89 -10.66 -10.81
N THR A 28 2.69 -10.11 -10.96
CA THR A 28 1.98 -9.37 -9.91
C THR A 28 1.72 -10.26 -8.69
N LEU A 29 1.12 -11.45 -8.87
CA LEU A 29 0.86 -12.41 -7.79
C LEU A 29 2.16 -12.84 -7.07
N TYR A 30 3.25 -13.03 -7.81
CA TYR A 30 4.54 -13.36 -7.23
C TYR A 30 5.09 -12.22 -6.34
N SER A 31 5.00 -10.96 -6.78
CA SER A 31 5.39 -9.81 -5.95
C SER A 31 4.48 -9.62 -4.73
N PHE A 32 3.17 -9.90 -4.85
CA PHE A 32 2.25 -9.88 -3.72
C PHE A 32 2.60 -10.92 -2.66
N ARG A 33 2.98 -12.13 -3.06
CA ARG A 33 3.42 -13.17 -2.12
C ARG A 33 4.66 -12.76 -1.33
N HIS A 34 5.60 -12.07 -1.98
CA HIS A 34 6.81 -11.56 -1.31
C HIS A 34 6.51 -10.38 -0.39
N ALA A 35 5.64 -9.46 -0.82
CA ALA A 35 5.14 -8.38 0.02
C ALA A 35 4.42 -8.92 1.26
N GLY A 36 3.59 -9.96 1.12
CA GLY A 36 2.92 -10.61 2.24
C GLY A 36 3.88 -11.27 3.23
N ARG A 37 4.97 -11.89 2.77
CA ARG A 37 6.02 -12.43 3.64
C ARG A 37 6.76 -11.32 4.40
N GLY A 38 7.13 -10.23 3.71
CA GLY A 38 7.78 -9.08 4.35
C GLY A 38 6.85 -8.40 5.37
N PHE A 39 5.57 -8.30 5.06
CA PHE A 39 4.55 -7.77 5.94
C PHE A 39 4.34 -8.64 7.19
N ALA A 40 4.22 -9.95 7.03
CA ALA A 40 4.11 -10.88 8.15
C ALA A 40 5.36 -10.86 9.04
N TRP A 41 6.56 -10.75 8.44
CA TRP A 41 7.80 -10.61 9.18
C TRP A 41 7.87 -9.30 9.96
N ALA A 42 7.52 -8.17 9.33
CA ALA A 42 7.45 -6.85 9.97
C ALA A 42 6.44 -6.83 11.13
N LEU A 43 5.27 -7.47 10.95
CA LEU A 43 4.31 -7.67 12.04
C LEU A 43 4.90 -8.53 13.15
N SER A 44 5.63 -9.61 12.85
CA SER A 44 6.18 -10.48 13.91
C SER A 44 7.35 -9.86 14.68
N SER A 45 8.10 -8.94 14.07
CA SER A 45 9.37 -8.44 14.60
C SER A 45 9.23 -7.26 15.56
N GLN A 46 8.11 -6.53 15.54
CA GLN A 46 7.88 -5.40 16.45
C GLN A 46 6.57 -5.56 17.22
N ALA A 47 6.66 -5.55 18.55
CA ALA A 47 5.51 -5.66 19.44
C ALA A 47 4.47 -4.55 19.15
N ASN A 48 4.90 -3.30 18.97
CA ASN A 48 4.03 -2.17 18.64
C ASN A 48 3.20 -2.40 17.38
N LEU A 49 3.83 -2.91 16.31
CA LEU A 49 3.13 -3.14 15.05
C LEU A 49 2.04 -4.20 15.20
N ARG A 50 2.25 -5.23 16.03
CA ARG A 50 1.20 -6.23 16.32
C ARG A 50 0.03 -5.62 17.06
N VAL A 51 0.30 -4.82 18.08
CA VAL A 51 -0.74 -4.18 18.90
C VAL A 51 -1.56 -3.21 18.06
N HIS A 52 -0.93 -2.36 17.25
CA HIS A 52 -1.64 -1.46 16.34
C HIS A 52 -2.49 -2.22 15.31
N PHE A 53 -1.97 -3.33 14.78
CA PHE A 53 -2.71 -4.12 13.80
C PHE A 53 -3.91 -4.85 14.41
N VAL A 54 -3.77 -5.43 15.61
CA VAL A 54 -4.87 -6.05 16.35
C VAL A 54 -5.92 -5.01 16.72
N ALA A 55 -5.51 -3.84 17.23
CA ALA A 55 -6.41 -2.77 17.57
C ALA A 55 -7.16 -2.24 16.33
N ALA A 56 -6.48 -2.05 15.20
CA ALA A 56 -7.11 -1.63 13.94
C ALA A 56 -8.15 -2.66 13.46
N ALA A 57 -7.86 -3.96 13.60
CA ALA A 57 -8.81 -5.03 13.26
C ALA A 57 -10.05 -5.00 14.17
N VAL A 58 -9.87 -4.82 15.48
CA VAL A 58 -10.98 -4.71 16.45
C VAL A 58 -11.85 -3.49 16.13
N VAL A 59 -11.25 -2.33 15.84
CA VAL A 59 -11.96 -1.10 15.44
C VAL A 59 -12.80 -1.35 14.19
N LEU A 60 -12.22 -1.99 13.16
CA LEU A 60 -12.94 -2.27 11.91
C LEU A 60 -14.13 -3.21 12.14
N ILE A 61 -13.95 -4.25 12.93
CA ILE A 61 -15.01 -5.22 13.25
C ILE A 61 -16.12 -4.52 14.05
N ALA A 62 -15.77 -3.73 15.06
CA ALA A 62 -16.73 -2.98 15.86
C ALA A 62 -17.53 -1.99 15.00
N ALA A 63 -16.86 -1.26 14.10
CA ALA A 63 -17.50 -0.32 13.17
C ALA A 63 -18.51 -1.01 12.24
N LEU A 64 -18.18 -2.21 11.74
CA LEU A 64 -19.06 -2.99 10.88
C LEU A 64 -20.27 -3.56 11.63
N VAL A 65 -20.07 -4.07 12.85
CA VAL A 65 -21.13 -4.72 13.63
C VAL A 65 -22.12 -3.72 14.21
N LEU A 66 -21.64 -2.57 14.69
CA LEU A 66 -22.47 -1.64 15.49
C LEU A 66 -23.05 -0.48 14.67
N ARG A 67 -22.81 -0.41 13.36
CA ARG A 67 -23.28 0.69 12.47
C ARG A 67 -23.00 2.06 13.07
N PHE A 68 -21.74 2.28 13.45
CA PHE A 68 -21.28 3.46 14.17
C PHE A 68 -21.79 4.77 13.55
N SER A 69 -22.30 5.65 14.41
CA SER A 69 -22.48 7.06 14.09
C SER A 69 -21.12 7.76 13.95
N VAL A 70 -21.10 8.92 13.29
CA VAL A 70 -19.87 9.70 13.06
C VAL A 70 -19.14 10.01 14.37
N ILE A 71 -19.87 10.31 15.45
CA ILE A 71 -19.29 10.64 16.76
C ILE A 71 -18.57 9.43 17.37
N GLU A 72 -19.19 8.26 17.31
CA GLU A 72 -18.59 7.05 17.87
C GLU A 72 -17.33 6.65 17.06
N PHE A 73 -17.33 6.89 15.75
CA PHE A 73 -16.17 6.63 14.90
C PHE A 73 -15.01 7.57 15.26
N VAL A 74 -15.31 8.85 15.49
CA VAL A 74 -14.32 9.84 15.96
C VAL A 74 -13.75 9.43 17.32
N ALA A 75 -14.58 9.00 18.28
CA ALA A 75 -14.12 8.53 19.58
C ALA A 75 -13.21 7.30 19.47
N LEU A 76 -13.53 6.35 18.58
CA LEU A 76 -12.69 5.20 18.28
C LEU A 76 -11.32 5.59 17.71
N VAL A 77 -11.29 6.48 16.72
CA VAL A 77 -10.06 6.97 16.10
C VAL A 77 -9.18 7.69 17.12
N LEU A 78 -9.79 8.51 17.98
CA LEU A 78 -9.08 9.18 19.08
C LEU A 78 -8.46 8.18 20.05
N CYS A 79 -9.25 7.21 20.53
CA CYS A 79 -8.77 6.18 21.45
C CYS A 79 -7.62 5.37 20.84
N PHE A 80 -7.75 4.96 19.58
CA PHE A 80 -6.71 4.28 18.83
C PHE A 80 -5.43 5.12 18.71
N THR A 81 -5.55 6.40 18.37
CA THR A 81 -4.41 7.30 18.21
C THR A 81 -3.67 7.52 19.53
N VAL A 82 -4.39 7.65 20.65
CA VAL A 82 -3.79 7.80 21.99
C VAL A 82 -3.01 6.54 22.38
N VAL A 83 -3.58 5.35 22.17
CA VAL A 83 -2.88 4.08 22.43
C VAL A 83 -1.64 3.95 21.56
N VAL A 84 -1.71 4.34 20.28
CA VAL A 84 -0.56 4.34 19.37
C VAL A 84 0.54 5.27 19.86
N ALA A 85 0.18 6.49 20.24
CA ALA A 85 1.13 7.46 20.77
C ALA A 85 1.79 6.94 22.06
N ALA A 86 1.00 6.42 23.00
CA ALA A 86 1.51 5.89 24.26
C ALA A 86 2.50 4.73 24.04
N GLU A 87 2.20 3.83 23.11
CA GLU A 87 3.09 2.72 22.77
C GLU A 87 4.41 3.20 22.14
N LEU A 88 4.35 4.15 21.19
CA LEU A 88 5.54 4.76 20.61
C LEU A 88 6.41 5.44 21.68
N PHE A 89 5.78 6.18 22.61
CA PHE A 89 6.48 6.79 23.75
C PHE A 89 7.19 5.74 24.61
N ASN A 90 6.52 4.64 24.93
CA ASN A 90 7.12 3.54 25.69
C ASN A 90 8.31 2.92 24.96
N THR A 91 8.23 2.71 23.64
CA THR A 91 9.35 2.16 22.84
C THR A 91 10.50 3.13 22.64
N THR A 92 10.27 4.46 22.64
CA THR A 92 11.36 5.45 22.58
C THR A 92 12.07 5.67 23.91
N LEU A 93 11.43 5.29 25.02
CA LEU A 93 11.98 5.40 26.37
C LEU A 93 12.69 4.11 26.82
N GLU A 94 12.37 2.97 26.22
CA GLU A 94 13.16 1.73 26.28
C GLU A 94 14.45 1.85 25.45
#